data_AF-A0A2R4FKB6-F1
#
_entry.id   AF-A0A2R4FKB6-F1
#
_cell.length_a   1.000
_cell.length_b   1.000
_cell.length_c   1.000
_cell.angle_alpha   90.00
_cell.angle_beta   90.00
_cell.angle_gamma   90.00
#
_symmetry.space_group_name_H-M   'P 1'
#
loop_
_entity.id
_entity.type
_entity.pdbx_description
1 polymer ?
#
loop_
_entity_poly.entity_id
_entity_poly.type
_entity_poly.pdbx_seq_one_letter_code
_entity_poly.pdbx_strand_id
1 'polypeptide(L)'
;MPAELSALVRSAQQGDEYAFRMLYRELQPGLLRYLTVLVGSDAEDVASETWLQIARDLATFAGGPGFRAWATRIARNRALDHLRHQRRRPTVSVPVEALSELPGAEDTAASVDEGLGTDTAVALIASLPRTEAEAVLLRTVIGLDAESTARVLGKRPGAVRTAAHRGLRRLARVLAQNGRDGREGATESAADGGPAVAPVADVRSSEDVEAGQGWR
;
A
#
# COMPACT_ATOMS: atom_id res chain seq x y z
N MET A 1 1.78 -15.49 -16.56
CA MET A 1 1.69 -15.68 -18.02
C MET A 1 2.71 -14.80 -18.77
N PRO A 2 4.00 -15.18 -18.84
CA PRO A 2 5.02 -14.40 -19.56
C PRO A 2 4.84 -14.39 -21.09
N ALA A 3 4.26 -15.46 -21.64
CA ALA A 3 4.01 -15.62 -23.07
C ALA A 3 2.92 -14.66 -23.59
N GLU A 4 1.85 -14.47 -22.82
CA GLU A 4 0.76 -13.53 -23.13
C GLU A 4 1.27 -12.08 -23.15
N LEU A 5 2.05 -11.68 -22.14
CA LEU A 5 2.63 -10.34 -22.10
C LEU A 5 3.57 -10.10 -23.29
N SER A 6 4.39 -11.09 -23.65
CA SER A 6 5.30 -10.99 -24.80
C SER A 6 4.53 -10.85 -26.13
N ALA A 7 3.36 -11.49 -26.26
CA ALA A 7 2.50 -11.33 -27.43
C ALA A 7 1.89 -9.92 -27.49
N LEU A 8 1.37 -9.41 -26.37
CA LEU A 8 0.84 -8.04 -26.29
C LEU A 8 1.91 -6.99 -26.64
N VAL A 9 3.15 -7.17 -26.19
CA VAL A 9 4.27 -6.30 -26.57
C VAL A 9 4.47 -6.29 -28.08
N ARG A 10 4.52 -7.46 -28.73
CA ARG A 10 4.71 -7.55 -30.19
C ARG A 10 3.57 -6.90 -30.97
N SER A 11 2.32 -7.09 -30.54
CA SER A 11 1.17 -6.44 -31.18
C SER A 11 1.22 -4.92 -30.99
N ALA A 12 1.51 -4.44 -29.78
CA ALA A 12 1.62 -3.02 -29.49
C ALA A 12 2.77 -2.35 -30.29
N GLN A 13 3.87 -3.07 -30.52
CA GLN A 13 4.97 -2.62 -31.39
C GLN A 13 4.55 -2.41 -32.85
N GLN A 14 3.49 -3.09 -33.30
CA GLN A 14 2.93 -2.96 -34.64
C GLN A 14 1.82 -1.90 -34.71
N GLY A 15 1.60 -1.14 -33.63
CA GLY A 15 0.58 -0.09 -33.56
C GLY A 15 -0.78 -0.56 -33.04
N ASP A 16 -0.89 -1.77 -32.50
CA ASP A 16 -2.14 -2.24 -31.87
C ASP A 16 -2.39 -1.48 -30.54
N GLU A 17 -3.29 -0.50 -30.61
CA GLU A 17 -3.71 0.30 -29.46
C GLU A 17 -4.40 -0.53 -28.36
N TYR A 18 -5.11 -1.60 -28.72
CA TYR A 18 -5.72 -2.48 -27.74
C TYR A 18 -4.65 -3.23 -26.96
N ALA A 19 -3.65 -3.78 -27.66
CA ALA A 19 -2.53 -4.43 -27.01
C ALA A 19 -1.77 -3.47 -26.08
N PHE A 20 -1.52 -2.23 -26.51
CA PHE A 20 -0.89 -1.21 -25.67
C PHE A 20 -1.73 -0.90 -24.42
N ARG A 21 -3.06 -0.75 -24.56
CA ARG A 21 -3.98 -0.54 -23.43
C ARG A 21 -3.94 -1.70 -22.44
N MET A 22 -3.79 -2.94 -22.90
CA MET A 22 -3.65 -4.09 -22.02
C MET A 22 -2.32 -4.08 -21.27
N LEU A 23 -1.21 -3.71 -21.92
CA LEU A 23 0.08 -3.50 -21.23
C LEU A 23 -0.03 -2.41 -20.15
N TYR A 24 -0.73 -1.32 -20.46
CA TYR A 24 -1.00 -0.24 -19.51
C TYR A 24 -1.78 -0.73 -18.30
N ARG A 25 -2.94 -1.35 -18.51
CA ARG A 25 -3.80 -1.86 -17.42
C ARG A 25 -3.09 -2.87 -16.52
N GLU A 26 -2.25 -3.72 -17.11
CA GLU A 26 -1.48 -4.72 -16.39
C GLU A 26 -0.39 -4.09 -15.51
N LEU A 27 0.37 -3.13 -16.04
CA LEU A 27 1.56 -2.64 -15.36
C LEU A 27 1.31 -1.39 -14.51
N GLN A 28 0.39 -0.52 -14.92
CA GLN A 28 0.17 0.80 -14.30
C GLN A 28 -0.10 0.73 -12.80
N PRO A 29 -1.00 -0.13 -12.27
CA PRO A 29 -1.29 -0.12 -10.83
C PRO A 29 -0.06 -0.46 -9.98
N GLY A 30 0.72 -1.46 -10.41
CA GLY A 30 1.96 -1.84 -9.73
C GLY A 30 3.06 -0.78 -9.87
N LEU A 31 3.17 -0.17 -11.06
CA LEU A 31 4.12 0.89 -11.34
C LEU A 31 3.85 2.14 -10.51
N LEU A 32 2.58 2.52 -10.38
CA LEU A 32 2.16 3.67 -9.58
C LEU A 32 2.48 3.43 -8.11
N ARG A 33 2.12 2.28 -7.53
CA ARG A 33 2.51 1.93 -6.14
C ARG A 33 4.02 1.99 -5.91
N TYR A 34 4.79 1.50 -6.87
CA TYR A 34 6.25 1.57 -6.81
C TYR A 34 6.76 3.02 -6.81
N LEU A 35 6.19 3.88 -7.66
CA LEU A 35 6.55 5.29 -7.75
C LEU A 35 6.08 6.09 -6.52
N THR A 36 4.90 5.80 -5.97
CA THR A 36 4.40 6.41 -4.71
C THR A 36 5.40 6.23 -3.57
N VAL A 37 6.00 5.05 -3.44
CA VAL A 37 7.03 4.82 -2.42
C VAL A 37 8.34 5.57 -2.70
N LEU A 38 8.64 5.88 -3.97
CA LEU A 38 9.88 6.56 -4.33
C LEU A 38 9.79 8.08 -4.28
N VAL A 39 8.67 8.66 -4.73
CA VAL A 39 8.53 10.11 -4.95
C VAL A 39 7.30 10.72 -4.29
N GLY A 40 6.50 9.93 -3.57
CA GLY A 40 5.32 10.44 -2.84
C GLY A 40 4.24 10.97 -3.77
N SER A 41 3.81 12.22 -3.53
CA SER A 41 2.73 12.90 -4.26
C SER A 41 2.97 13.01 -5.76
N ASP A 42 4.23 13.06 -6.19
CA ASP A 42 4.58 13.30 -7.60
C ASP A 42 4.58 12.01 -8.43
N ALA A 43 4.09 10.91 -7.86
CA ALA A 43 4.11 9.59 -8.51
C ALA A 43 3.30 9.56 -9.81
N GLU A 44 2.17 10.25 -9.87
CA GLU A 44 1.33 10.30 -11.08
C GLU A 44 2.00 11.05 -12.23
N ASP A 45 2.68 12.15 -11.93
CA ASP A 45 3.44 12.92 -12.92
C ASP A 45 4.60 12.08 -13.47
N VAL A 46 5.39 11.48 -12.58
CA VAL A 46 6.50 10.60 -12.97
C VAL A 46 5.99 9.37 -13.75
N ALA A 47 4.82 8.82 -13.38
CA ALA A 47 4.20 7.71 -14.11
C ALA A 47 3.77 8.14 -15.52
N SER A 48 3.18 9.32 -15.66
CA SER A 48 2.75 9.88 -16.94
C SER A 48 3.95 10.07 -17.88
N GLU A 49 5.02 10.70 -17.41
CA GLU A 49 6.26 10.84 -18.19
C GLU A 49 6.87 9.48 -18.55
N THR A 50 6.80 8.52 -17.63
CA THR A 50 7.28 7.15 -17.86
C THR A 50 6.52 6.48 -19.00
N TRP A 51 5.18 6.57 -19.01
CA TRP A 51 4.38 6.00 -20.09
C TRP A 51 4.57 6.70 -21.42
N LEU A 52 4.79 8.02 -21.43
CA LEU A 52 5.19 8.74 -22.64
C LEU A 52 6.53 8.23 -23.18
N GLN A 53 7.50 7.94 -22.31
CA GLN A 53 8.76 7.34 -22.75
C GLN A 53 8.57 5.91 -23.27
N ILE A 54 7.78 5.09 -22.55
CA ILE A 54 7.48 3.73 -22.96
C ILE A 54 6.84 3.74 -24.36
N ALA A 55 5.84 4.60 -24.60
CA ALA A 55 5.19 4.70 -25.90
C ALA A 55 6.17 5.07 -27.03
N ARG A 56 7.10 6.01 -26.77
CA ARG A 56 8.12 6.41 -27.75
C ARG A 56 9.13 5.30 -28.07
N ASP A 57 9.57 4.58 -27.03
CA ASP A 57 10.65 3.60 -27.16
C ASP A 57 10.14 2.18 -27.44
N LEU A 58 8.84 1.93 -27.34
CA LEU A 58 8.28 0.58 -27.45
C LEU A 58 8.66 -0.10 -28.77
N ALA A 59 8.64 0.65 -29.88
CA ALA A 59 8.97 0.14 -31.20
C ALA A 59 10.40 -0.40 -31.32
N THR A 60 11.35 0.15 -30.53
CA THR A 60 12.77 -0.27 -30.55
C THR A 60 13.13 -1.24 -29.43
N PHE A 61 12.20 -1.51 -28.51
CA PHE A 61 12.39 -2.52 -27.48
C PHE A 61 12.60 -3.90 -28.13
N ALA A 62 13.67 -4.62 -27.75
CA ALA A 62 14.03 -5.91 -28.35
C ALA A 62 13.00 -7.04 -28.17
N GLY A 63 11.88 -6.77 -27.49
CA GLY A 63 10.81 -7.73 -27.23
C GLY A 63 11.17 -8.77 -26.16
N GLY A 64 10.23 -9.66 -25.88
CA GLY A 64 10.41 -10.79 -24.97
C GLY A 64 9.97 -10.54 -23.52
N PRO A 65 10.30 -11.47 -22.59
CA PRO A 65 9.72 -11.50 -21.24
C PRO A 65 10.18 -10.33 -20.34
N GLY A 66 11.12 -9.51 -20.81
CA GLY A 66 11.74 -8.43 -20.04
C GLY A 66 10.97 -7.11 -19.98
N PHE A 67 9.77 -7.02 -20.56
CA PHE A 67 9.02 -5.76 -20.66
C PHE A 67 8.83 -5.07 -19.30
N ARG A 68 8.38 -5.81 -18.27
CA ARG A 68 8.20 -5.25 -16.91
C ARG A 68 9.50 -4.67 -16.39
N ALA A 69 10.62 -5.41 -16.49
CA ALA A 69 11.92 -4.95 -16.01
C ALA A 69 12.43 -3.72 -16.78
N TRP A 70 12.20 -3.67 -18.08
CA TRP A 70 12.56 -2.52 -18.92
C TRP A 70 11.73 -1.28 -18.58
N ALA A 71 10.41 -1.40 -18.52
CA ALA A 71 9.50 -0.32 -18.16
C ALA A 71 9.78 0.21 -16.74
N THR A 72 9.99 -0.69 -15.77
CA THR A 72 10.33 -0.28 -14.40
C THR A 72 11.71 0.35 -14.30
N ARG A 73 12.67 -0.01 -15.17
CA ARG A 73 13.95 0.71 -15.25
C ARG A 73 13.75 2.15 -15.71
N ILE A 74 12.93 2.38 -16.75
CA ILE A 74 12.58 3.74 -17.20
C ILE A 74 11.96 4.53 -16.05
N ALA A 75 10.96 3.94 -15.37
CA ALA A 75 10.27 4.56 -14.25
C ALA A 75 11.22 4.94 -13.11
N ARG A 76 12.11 4.01 -12.73
CA ARG A 76 13.10 4.23 -11.67
C ARG A 76 14.07 5.34 -12.03
N ASN A 77 14.54 5.39 -13.27
CA ASN A 77 15.44 6.44 -13.72
C ASN A 77 14.77 7.81 -13.64
N ARG A 78 13.52 7.92 -14.13
CA ARG A 78 12.71 9.15 -14.03
C ARG A 78 12.50 9.59 -12.59
N ALA A 79 12.10 8.67 -11.71
CA ALA A 79 11.96 8.96 -10.28
C ALA A 79 13.26 9.48 -9.66
N LEU A 80 14.41 8.88 -9.99
CA LEU A 80 15.71 9.33 -9.49
C LEU A 80 16.12 10.70 -10.06
N ASP A 81 15.82 10.97 -11.33
CA ASP A 81 16.06 12.26 -11.95
C ASP A 81 15.19 13.35 -11.31
N HIS A 82 13.91 13.08 -11.10
CA HIS A 82 12.96 13.94 -10.38
C HIS A 82 13.47 14.31 -8.99
N LEU A 83 13.87 13.31 -8.18
CA LEU A 83 14.43 13.54 -6.84
C LEU A 83 15.73 14.34 -6.89
N ARG A 84 16.58 14.16 -7.91
CA ARG A 84 17.80 14.97 -8.09
C ARG A 84 17.46 16.42 -8.42
N HIS A 85 16.44 16.66 -9.25
CA HIS A 85 15.99 17.99 -9.60
C HIS A 85 15.42 18.74 -8.40
N GLN A 86 14.56 18.09 -7.59
CA GLN A 86 14.02 18.69 -6.36
C GLN A 86 15.12 19.08 -5.37
N ARG A 87 16.13 18.21 -5.16
CA ARG A 87 17.24 18.51 -4.24
C ARG A 87 18.10 19.70 -4.71
N ARG A 88 18.16 19.97 -6.01
CA ARG A 88 18.93 21.09 -6.60
C ARG A 88 18.16 22.41 -6.61
N ARG A 89 16.84 22.37 -6.47
CA ARG A 89 15.97 23.54 -6.42
C ARG A 89 15.01 23.35 -5.25
N PRO A 90 15.45 23.62 -4.01
CA PRO A 90 14.56 23.57 -2.87
C PRO A 90 13.48 24.63 -3.09
N THR A 91 12.31 24.21 -3.56
CA THR A 91 11.12 25.03 -3.44
C THR A 91 10.93 25.21 -1.94
N VAL A 92 10.90 26.45 -1.45
CA VAL A 92 10.56 26.76 -0.07
C VAL A 92 9.10 26.33 0.12
N SER A 93 8.92 25.07 0.52
CA SER A 93 7.70 24.62 1.17
C SER A 93 8.07 24.38 2.63
N VAL A 94 7.24 25.03 3.45
CA VAL A 94 7.15 25.07 4.91
C VAL A 94 7.42 23.70 5.53
N PRO A 95 8.01 23.62 6.74
CA PRO A 95 8.61 22.39 7.22
C PRO A 95 7.57 21.29 7.44
N VAL A 96 8.01 20.06 7.18
CA VAL A 96 7.28 18.82 7.50
C VAL A 96 7.50 18.56 8.98
N GLU A 97 6.85 19.34 9.83
CA GLU A 97 6.61 18.95 11.21
C GLU A 97 5.60 17.78 11.23
N ALA A 98 6.10 16.62 11.65
CA ALA A 98 5.35 15.51 12.25
C ALA A 98 4.11 14.98 11.51
N LEU A 99 4.30 14.07 10.56
CA LEU A 99 3.31 13.02 10.30
C LEU A 99 3.46 11.91 11.37
N SER A 100 3.11 12.27 12.59
CA SER A 100 2.75 11.37 13.68
C SER A 100 1.33 11.70 14.13
N GLU A 101 0.36 11.69 13.21
CA GLU A 101 -1.05 11.64 13.57
C GLU A 101 -1.75 10.66 12.64
N LEU A 102 -2.13 9.52 13.21
CA LEU A 102 -2.99 8.52 12.62
C LEU A 102 -4.43 9.05 12.73
N PRO A 103 -5.14 9.37 11.63
CA PRO A 103 -6.55 9.73 11.74
C PRO A 103 -7.36 8.48 12.07
N GLY A 104 -8.17 8.58 13.13
CA GLY A 104 -9.06 7.52 13.58
C GLY A 104 -10.00 7.06 12.47
N ALA A 105 -10.17 5.75 12.38
CA ALA A 105 -11.11 5.10 11.48
C ALA A 105 -12.54 5.34 12.00
N GLU A 106 -13.31 6.18 11.29
CA GLU A 106 -14.77 6.15 11.33
C GLU A 106 -15.32 5.76 9.95
N ASP A 107 -15.84 4.54 9.93
CA ASP A 107 -17.06 4.08 9.27
C ASP A 107 -17.27 4.38 7.78
N THR A 108 -16.95 3.41 6.91
CA THR A 108 -17.74 3.17 5.68
C THR A 108 -17.66 1.70 5.28
N ALA A 109 -18.75 0.98 5.56
CA ALA A 109 -18.88 -0.45 5.36
C ALA A 109 -18.90 -0.90 3.88
N ALA A 110 -18.23 -2.02 3.65
CA ALA A 110 -18.52 -3.08 2.68
C ALA A 110 -17.98 -3.04 1.22
N SER A 111 -17.19 -2.03 0.81
CA SER A 111 -16.39 -2.12 -0.45
C SER A 111 -14.97 -1.54 -0.34
N VAL A 112 -14.52 -1.26 0.89
CA VAL A 112 -13.36 -0.40 1.18
C VAL A 112 -12.17 -1.20 1.78
N ASP A 113 -12.39 -2.47 2.12
CA ASP A 113 -11.46 -3.29 2.91
C ASP A 113 -10.17 -3.66 2.13
N GLU A 114 -10.26 -3.90 0.82
CA GLU A 114 -9.11 -4.26 -0.01
C GLU A 114 -8.22 -3.05 -0.38
N GLY A 115 -8.85 -1.87 -0.54
CA GLY A 115 -8.17 -0.59 -0.80
C GLY A 115 -7.42 -0.07 0.42
N LEU A 116 -8.06 -0.07 1.59
CA LEU A 116 -7.43 0.31 2.86
C LEU A 116 -6.26 -0.62 3.22
N GLY A 117 -6.40 -1.93 2.96
CA GLY A 117 -5.30 -2.89 3.14
C GLY A 117 -4.11 -2.61 2.22
N THR A 118 -4.38 -2.23 0.97
CA THR A 118 -3.34 -1.95 -0.03
C THR A 118 -2.60 -0.65 0.26
N ASP A 119 -3.30 0.43 0.59
CA ASP A 119 -2.69 1.72 0.90
C ASP A 119 -1.87 1.65 2.20
N THR A 120 -2.39 0.94 3.21
CA THR A 120 -1.65 0.66 4.45
C THR A 120 -0.37 -0.13 4.16
N ALA A 121 -0.44 -1.14 3.28
CA ALA A 121 0.75 -1.92 2.90
C ALA A 121 1.79 -1.05 2.17
N VAL A 122 1.37 -0.15 1.28
CA VAL A 122 2.26 0.80 0.59
C VAL A 122 2.93 1.75 1.59
N ALA A 123 2.18 2.31 2.53
CA ALA A 123 2.72 3.18 3.57
C ALA A 123 3.73 2.46 4.48
N LEU A 124 3.42 1.22 4.88
CA LEU A 124 4.34 0.40 5.67
C LEU A 124 5.62 0.08 4.89
N ILE A 125 5.52 -0.21 3.59
CA ILE A 125 6.70 -0.44 2.74
C ILE A 125 7.52 0.85 2.61
N ALA A 126 6.89 2.01 2.53
CA ALA A 126 7.57 3.30 2.47
C ALA A 126 8.40 3.61 3.73
N SER A 127 8.05 3.03 4.88
CA SER A 127 8.84 3.14 6.12
C SER A 127 10.17 2.35 6.10
N LEU A 128 10.34 1.42 5.15
CA LEU A 128 11.56 0.63 5.05
C LEU A 128 12.73 1.45 4.49
N PRO A 129 13.99 1.07 4.80
CA PRO A 129 15.15 1.59 4.07
C PRO A 129 14.96 1.41 2.56
N ARG A 130 15.23 2.46 1.78
CA ARG A 130 14.94 2.54 0.33
C ARG A 130 15.35 1.28 -0.46
N THR A 131 16.52 0.70 -0.18
CA THR A 131 16.98 -0.52 -0.85
C THR A 131 16.11 -1.75 -0.54
N GLU A 132 15.62 -1.87 0.69
CA GLU A 132 14.70 -2.94 1.11
C GLU A 132 13.32 -2.74 0.49
N ALA A 133 12.78 -1.50 0.55
CA ALA A 133 11.50 -1.13 -0.04
C ALA A 133 11.46 -1.43 -1.56
N GLU A 134 12.44 -0.92 -2.31
CA GLU A 134 12.55 -1.16 -3.75
C GLU A 134 12.66 -2.66 -4.05
N ALA A 135 13.46 -3.42 -3.30
CA ALA A 135 13.60 -4.86 -3.54
C ALA A 135 12.29 -5.62 -3.27
N VAL A 136 11.54 -5.26 -2.23
CA VAL A 136 10.24 -5.87 -1.93
C VAL A 136 9.22 -5.56 -3.02
N LEU A 137 9.05 -4.28 -3.40
CA LEU A 137 8.05 -3.86 -4.39
C LEU A 137 8.32 -4.48 -5.77
N LEU A 138 9.57 -4.47 -6.22
CA LEU A 138 9.94 -5.04 -7.52
C LEU A 138 9.67 -6.54 -7.59
N ARG A 139 9.84 -7.26 -6.47
CA ARG A 139 9.67 -8.71 -6.41
C ARG A 139 8.21 -9.13 -6.22
N THR A 140 7.43 -8.36 -5.46
CA THR A 140 6.08 -8.74 -5.02
C THR A 140 4.97 -8.02 -5.79
N VAL A 141 5.14 -6.73 -6.05
CA VAL A 141 4.13 -5.88 -6.71
C VAL A 141 4.32 -5.89 -8.23
N ILE A 142 5.56 -5.73 -8.70
CA ILE A 142 5.86 -5.79 -10.15
C ILE A 142 6.02 -7.25 -10.61
N GLY A 143 6.37 -8.15 -9.69
CA GLY A 143 6.56 -9.57 -9.99
C GLY A 143 7.82 -9.87 -10.80
N LEU A 144 8.90 -9.09 -10.62
CA LEU A 144 10.18 -9.38 -11.25
C LEU A 144 10.91 -10.54 -10.55
N ASP A 145 11.66 -11.32 -11.33
CA ASP A 145 12.62 -12.27 -10.76
C ASP A 145 13.81 -11.53 -10.09
N ALA A 146 14.61 -12.23 -9.28
CA ALA A 146 15.72 -11.59 -8.56
C ALA A 146 16.82 -11.03 -9.47
N GLU A 147 17.01 -11.61 -10.65
CA GLU A 147 18.02 -11.18 -11.63
C GLU A 147 17.56 -9.92 -12.36
N SER A 148 16.29 -9.90 -12.77
CA SER A 148 15.61 -8.76 -13.36
C SER A 148 15.56 -7.58 -12.38
N THR A 149 15.20 -7.81 -11.12
CA THR A 149 15.27 -6.79 -10.06
C THR A 149 16.69 -6.28 -9.87
N ALA A 150 17.70 -7.16 -9.85
CA ALA A 150 19.10 -6.77 -9.71
C ALA A 150 19.57 -5.87 -10.85
N ARG A 151 19.18 -6.20 -12.08
CA ARG A 151 19.40 -5.38 -13.29
C ARG A 151 18.72 -4.01 -13.23
N VAL A 152 17.55 -3.89 -12.59
CA VAL A 152 16.86 -2.61 -12.39
C VAL A 152 17.55 -1.76 -11.31
N LEU A 153 17.99 -2.39 -10.22
CA LEU A 153 18.59 -1.70 -9.08
C LEU A 153 20.10 -1.43 -9.22
N GLY A 154 20.76 -2.00 -10.22
CA GLY A 154 22.22 -1.93 -10.37
C GLY A 154 22.95 -2.68 -9.25
N LYS A 155 22.42 -3.83 -8.82
CA LYS A 155 22.91 -4.64 -7.70
C LYS A 155 23.19 -6.08 -8.13
N ARG A 156 23.80 -6.87 -7.25
CA ARG A 156 23.93 -8.34 -7.43
C ARG A 156 22.63 -9.05 -7.06
N PRO A 157 22.23 -10.15 -7.75
CA PRO A 157 21.01 -10.91 -7.41
C PRO A 157 20.96 -11.39 -5.94
N GLY A 158 22.10 -11.80 -5.37
CA GLY A 158 22.20 -12.16 -3.96
C GLY A 158 21.84 -10.99 -3.02
N ALA A 159 22.31 -9.78 -3.32
CA ALA A 159 22.00 -8.59 -2.53
C ALA A 159 20.51 -8.24 -2.59
N VAL A 160 19.85 -8.44 -3.74
CA VAL A 160 18.40 -8.27 -3.88
C VAL A 160 17.63 -9.26 -3.00
N ARG A 161 17.99 -10.55 -3.03
CA ARG A 161 17.33 -11.57 -2.19
C ARG A 161 17.44 -11.22 -0.71
N THR A 162 18.63 -10.83 -0.26
CA THR A 162 18.86 -10.41 1.12
C THR A 162 18.05 -9.17 1.49
N ALA A 163 18.04 -8.14 0.63
CA ALA A 163 17.28 -6.91 0.88
C ALA A 163 15.77 -7.17 0.95
N ALA A 164 15.22 -7.95 0.02
CA ALA A 164 13.81 -8.32 0.02
C ALA A 164 13.45 -9.13 1.27
N HIS A 165 14.28 -10.11 1.65
CA HIS A 165 14.05 -10.90 2.85
C HIS A 165 14.09 -10.05 4.13
N ARG A 166 15.06 -9.13 4.25
CA ARG A 166 15.15 -8.20 5.39
C ARG A 166 13.94 -7.27 5.46
N GLY A 167 13.52 -6.71 4.32
CA GLY A 167 12.34 -5.87 4.22
C GLY A 167 11.08 -6.60 4.68
N LEU A 168 10.81 -7.80 4.14
CA LEU A 168 9.66 -8.62 4.54
C LEU A 168 9.69 -9.00 6.02
N ARG A 169 10.86 -9.36 6.58
CA ARG A 169 10.99 -9.65 8.02
C ARG A 169 10.80 -8.43 8.91
N ARG A 170 11.10 -7.23 8.43
CA ARG A 170 10.83 -5.98 9.16
C ARG A 170 9.33 -5.68 9.13
N LEU A 171 8.69 -5.76 7.96
CA LEU A 171 7.24 -5.60 7.83
C LEU A 171 6.46 -6.58 8.72
N ALA A 172 6.84 -7.86 8.72
CA ALA A 172 6.21 -8.88 9.55
C ALA A 172 6.29 -8.57 11.05
N ARG A 173 7.40 -7.97 11.52
CA ARG A 173 7.54 -7.55 12.92
C ARG A 173 6.64 -6.38 13.27
N VAL A 174 6.55 -5.38 12.40
CA VAL A 174 5.67 -4.21 12.59
C VAL A 174 4.21 -4.66 12.66
N LEU A 175 3.77 -5.50 11.72
CA LEU A 175 2.40 -6.04 11.73
C LEU A 175 2.09 -6.87 12.98
N ALA A 176 3.06 -7.66 13.47
CA ALA A 176 2.90 -8.45 14.69
C ALA A 176 2.80 -7.59 15.96
N GLN A 177 3.44 -6.42 15.99
CA GLN A 177 3.36 -5.46 17.10
C GLN A 177 2.02 -4.74 17.11
N ASN A 178 1.61 -4.18 15.96
CA ASN A 178 0.32 -3.50 15.83
C ASN A 178 -0.86 -4.44 16.15
N GLY A 179 -0.76 -5.73 15.81
CA GLY A 179 -1.78 -6.74 16.15
C GLY A 179 -1.77 -7.22 17.60
N ARG A 180 -0.75 -6.88 18.41
CA ARG A 180 -0.73 -7.10 19.87
C ARG A 180 -1.30 -5.88 20.59
N ASP A 181 -0.87 -4.68 20.20
CA ASP A 181 -1.34 -3.42 20.79
C ASP A 181 -2.87 -3.27 20.61
N GLY A 182 -3.40 -3.65 19.43
CA GLY A 182 -4.85 -3.66 19.19
C GLY A 182 -5.64 -4.71 19.99
N ARG A 183 -5.00 -5.79 20.46
CA ARG A 183 -5.64 -6.79 21.34
C ARG A 183 -5.60 -6.36 22.81
N GLU A 184 -4.50 -5.76 23.25
CA GLU A 184 -4.36 -5.28 24.64
C GLU A 184 -5.30 -4.09 24.92
N GLY A 185 -5.42 -3.14 23.98
CA GLY A 185 -6.39 -2.04 24.10
C GLY A 185 -7.86 -2.49 24.11
N ALA A 186 -8.19 -3.59 23.43
CA ALA A 186 -9.55 -4.17 23.46
C ALA A 186 -9.86 -4.86 24.80
N THR A 187 -8.85 -5.46 25.45
CA THR A 187 -9.02 -6.06 26.79
C THR A 187 -9.13 -5.03 27.91
N GLU A 188 -8.47 -3.88 27.80
CA GLU A 188 -8.55 -2.81 28.81
C GLU A 188 -9.87 -2.03 28.70
N SER A 189 -10.36 -1.78 27.48
CA SER A 189 -11.68 -1.16 27.26
C SER A 189 -12.86 -2.01 27.72
N ALA A 190 -12.70 -3.34 27.84
CA ALA A 190 -13.73 -4.24 28.36
C ALA A 190 -13.74 -4.31 29.90
N ALA A 191 -12.68 -3.84 30.57
CA ALA A 191 -12.54 -3.89 32.02
C ALA A 191 -13.10 -2.65 32.75
N ASP A 192 -13.44 -1.58 32.03
CA ASP A 192 -13.97 -0.32 32.61
C ASP A 192 -15.51 -0.23 32.61
N GLY A 193 -16.18 -1.38 32.55
CA GLY A 193 -17.64 -1.51 32.56
C GLY A 193 -18.26 -1.70 33.95
N GLY A 194 -18.02 -0.78 34.90
CA GLY A 194 -18.90 -0.47 36.04
C GLY A 194 -19.10 -1.49 37.19
N PRO A 195 -19.38 -1.04 38.44
CA PRO A 195 -19.32 -1.86 39.65
C PRO A 195 -20.53 -2.79 39.87
N ALA A 196 -20.25 -3.90 40.57
CA ALA A 196 -21.20 -4.90 41.04
C ALA A 196 -22.33 -4.30 41.91
N VAL A 197 -23.58 -4.50 41.49
CA VAL A 197 -24.77 -4.24 42.30
C VAL A 197 -25.00 -5.45 43.21
N ALA A 198 -24.90 -5.23 44.52
CA ALA A 198 -25.18 -6.21 45.57
C ALA A 198 -26.68 -6.62 45.62
N PRO A 199 -27.03 -7.80 46.16
CA PRO A 199 -28.41 -8.29 46.11
C PRO A 199 -29.27 -7.59 47.15
N VAL A 200 -30.45 -7.11 46.72
CA VAL A 200 -31.49 -6.56 47.59
C VAL A 200 -32.24 -7.73 48.23
N ALA A 201 -32.22 -7.77 49.57
CA ALA A 201 -33.02 -8.66 50.38
C ALA A 201 -34.49 -8.20 50.44
N ASP A 202 -35.39 -9.18 50.43
CA ASP A 202 -36.83 -9.04 50.36
C ASP A 202 -37.50 -9.07 51.76
N VAL A 203 -38.74 -8.57 51.78
CA VAL A 203 -39.83 -8.77 52.75
C VAL A 203 -39.85 -7.95 54.06
N ARG A 204 -40.85 -7.05 54.15
CA ARG A 204 -41.97 -7.21 55.12
C ARG A 204 -43.19 -6.31 54.86
N SER A 205 -44.34 -6.95 55.03
CA SER A 205 -45.74 -6.54 54.84
C SER A 205 -46.30 -5.56 55.88
N SER A 206 -47.31 -4.78 55.48
CA SER A 206 -48.63 -4.60 56.14
C SER A 206 -49.48 -3.68 55.23
N GLU A 207 -50.51 -4.20 54.56
CA GLU A 207 -51.92 -4.20 55.01
C GLU A 207 -52.61 -2.82 54.97
N ASP A 208 -53.56 -2.76 54.04
CA ASP A 208 -54.96 -2.32 54.21
C ASP A 208 -55.42 -0.87 54.02
N VAL A 209 -56.68 -0.85 53.54
CA VAL A 209 -57.72 0.19 53.50
C VAL A 209 -57.82 0.95 52.16
N GLU A 210 -58.62 0.54 51.17
CA GLU A 210 -60.09 0.39 51.06
C GLU A 210 -60.75 1.58 50.33
N ALA A 211 -61.77 1.23 49.53
CA ALA A 211 -62.74 2.08 48.80
C ALA A 211 -62.19 2.79 47.54
N GLY A 212 -62.78 2.65 46.35
CA GLY A 212 -64.16 2.32 46.01
C GLY A 212 -64.65 3.37 45.01
N GLN A 213 -65.57 2.97 44.12
CA GLN A 213 -66.28 3.80 43.11
C GLN A 213 -65.47 3.99 41.81
N GLY A 214 -66.01 3.83 40.60
CA GLY A 214 -67.38 3.66 40.14
C GLY A 214 -67.39 4.00 38.64
N TRP A 215 -68.19 3.26 37.88
CA TRP A 215 -68.25 3.22 36.41
C TRP A 215 -68.66 4.54 35.73
N ARG A 216 -67.99 4.90 34.62
CA ARG A 216 -68.58 5.08 33.27
C ARG A 216 -67.54 5.46 32.23
#